data_AF-A0A4R2PKF4-F1
#
_entry.id   AF-A0A4R2PKF4-F1
#
_cell.length_a   1.000
_cell.length_b   1.000
_cell.length_c   1.000
_cell.angle_alpha   90.00
_cell.angle_beta   90.00
_cell.angle_gamma   90.00
#
_symmetry.space_group_name_H-M   'P 1'
#
loop_
_entity.id
_entity.type
_entity.pdbx_description
1 polymer ?
#
loop_
_entity_poly.entity_id
_entity_poly.type
_entity_poly.pdbx_seq_one_letter_code
_entity_poly.pdbx_strand_id
1 'polypeptide(L)'
;MEGEATFEVARHPSSAEEQEALESVRGRKLRNDSDEQDIGERVRYASHAYGITQAWIGFLMVLTLAQFSLKPIGVGLSDATFIAVFTTTTASVFGFWLLVGNYLFRSK
;
A
#
# COMPACT_ATOMS: atom_id res chain seq x y z
N MET A 1 23.57 -20.43 -3.63
CA MET A 1 24.66 -19.51 -3.27
C MET A 1 25.02 -18.78 -4.54
N GLU A 2 24.36 -17.66 -4.81
CA GLU A 2 24.62 -16.85 -6.02
C GLU A 2 25.90 -16.05 -5.81
N GLY A 3 26.83 -16.16 -6.76
CA GLY A 3 28.15 -15.56 -6.68
C GLY A 3 28.09 -14.04 -6.77
N GLU A 4 28.75 -13.37 -5.82
CA GLU A 4 29.14 -11.96 -5.96
C GLU A 4 29.98 -11.79 -7.22
N ALA A 5 29.47 -11.03 -8.19
CA ALA A 5 30.30 -10.50 -9.26
C ALA A 5 31.18 -9.39 -8.68
N THR A 6 32.36 -9.75 -8.19
CA THR A 6 33.41 -8.82 -7.79
C THR A 6 34.04 -8.21 -9.04
N PHE A 7 33.94 -6.90 -9.18
CA PHE A 7 34.61 -6.15 -10.26
C PHE A 7 36.04 -5.85 -9.80
N GLU A 8 37.01 -6.60 -10.31
CA GLU A 8 38.43 -6.44 -9.99
C GLU A 8 39.02 -5.28 -10.80
N VAL A 9 39.13 -4.10 -10.17
CA VAL A 9 39.73 -2.92 -10.79
C VAL A 9 41.26 -3.08 -10.79
N ALA A 10 41.89 -3.10 -11.96
CA ALA A 10 43.34 -3.15 -12.09
C ALA A 10 44.01 -1.93 -11.39
N ARG A 11 45.24 -2.09 -10.88
CA ARG A 11 45.98 -1.03 -10.15
C ARG A 11 46.25 0.26 -10.96
N HIS A 12 46.11 0.22 -12.29
CA HIS A 12 46.20 1.37 -13.19
C HIS A 12 45.11 1.24 -14.25
N PRO A 13 43.86 1.61 -13.92
CA PRO A 13 42.75 1.52 -14.87
C PRO A 13 42.92 2.57 -15.96
N SER A 14 42.56 2.22 -17.19
CA SER A 14 42.43 3.23 -18.25
C SER A 14 41.26 4.17 -17.93
N SER A 15 41.27 5.38 -18.49
CA SER A 15 40.17 6.34 -18.31
C SER A 15 38.81 5.78 -18.74
N ALA A 16 38.78 4.78 -19.62
CA ALA A 16 37.57 4.08 -20.05
C ALA A 16 37.06 3.08 -18.98
N GLU A 17 37.97 2.35 -18.32
CA GLU A 17 37.62 1.40 -17.24
C GLU A 17 37.15 2.12 -15.97
N GLU A 18 37.72 3.29 -15.66
CA GLU A 18 37.21 4.14 -14.58
C GLU A 18 35.78 4.65 -14.88
N GLN A 19 35.50 5.00 -16.13
CA GLN A 19 34.17 5.48 -16.55
C GLN A 19 33.11 4.39 -16.44
N GLU A 20 33.42 3.17 -16.88
CA GLU A 20 32.52 2.02 -16.78
C GLU A 20 32.27 1.60 -15.32
N ALA A 21 33.31 1.64 -14.48
CA ALA A 21 33.18 1.41 -13.05
C ALA A 21 32.26 2.46 -12.39
N LEU A 22 32.44 3.74 -12.71
CA LEU A 22 31.62 4.85 -12.21
C LEU A 22 30.17 4.75 -12.66
N GLU A 23 29.92 4.39 -13.93
CA GLU A 23 28.57 4.16 -14.44
C GLU A 23 27.89 2.97 -13.74
N SER A 24 28.63 1.88 -13.49
CA SER A 24 28.10 0.71 -12.77
C SER A 24 27.73 1.03 -11.32
N VAL A 25 28.53 1.85 -10.64
CA VAL A 25 28.26 2.31 -9.26
C VAL A 25 27.08 3.26 -9.25
N ARG A 26 26.99 4.16 -10.24
CA ARG A 26 25.88 5.11 -10.39
C ARG A 26 24.56 4.39 -10.67
N GLY A 27 24.55 3.37 -11.52
CA GLY A 27 23.38 2.55 -11.82
C GLY A 27 22.87 1.77 -10.60
N ARG A 28 23.78 1.22 -9.77
CA ARG A 28 23.40 0.57 -8.50
C ARG A 28 22.81 1.55 -7.50
N LYS A 29 23.40 2.75 -7.39
CA LYS A 29 22.90 3.79 -6.48
C LYS A 29 21.49 4.26 -6.88
N LEU A 30 21.25 4.48 -8.18
CA LEU A 30 19.91 4.84 -8.69
C LEU A 30 18.86 3.76 -8.42
N ARG A 31 19.23 2.47 -8.52
CA ARG A 31 18.33 1.37 -8.14
C ARG A 31 18.04 1.34 -6.65
N ASN A 32 19.06 1.46 -5.80
CA ASN A 32 18.86 1.51 -4.35
C ASN A 32 17.98 2.70 -3.93
N ASP A 33 18.23 3.88 -4.49
CA ASP A 33 17.44 5.08 -4.21
C ASP A 33 15.97 4.90 -4.69
N SER A 34 15.76 4.22 -5.83
CA SER A 34 14.41 3.88 -6.33
C SER A 34 13.70 2.84 -5.46
N ASP A 35 14.42 1.82 -4.97
CA ASP A 35 13.86 0.79 -4.09
C ASP A 35 13.52 1.37 -2.72
N GLU A 36 14.32 2.32 -2.21
CA GLU A 36 14.08 3.01 -0.94
C GLU A 36 12.88 3.97 -1.03
N GLN A 37 12.69 4.63 -2.17
CA GLN A 37 11.47 5.42 -2.45
C GLN A 37 10.22 4.55 -2.50
N ASP A 38 10.29 3.38 -3.17
CA ASP A 38 9.16 2.45 -3.28
C ASP A 38 8.77 1.89 -1.89
N ILE A 39 9.73 1.62 -1.01
CA ILE A 39 9.48 1.20 0.37
C ILE A 39 8.84 2.33 1.20
N GLY A 40 9.36 3.55 1.09
CA GLY A 40 8.82 4.72 1.81
C GLY A 40 7.37 5.01 1.44
N GLU A 41 7.02 4.90 0.16
CA GLU A 41 5.65 5.03 -0.31
C GLU A 41 4.77 3.90 0.22
N ARG A 42 5.20 2.63 0.15
CA ARG A 42 4.45 1.48 0.69
C ARG A 42 4.10 1.65 2.16
N VAL A 43 5.02 2.15 3.00
CA VAL A 43 4.77 2.39 4.43
C VAL A 43 3.75 3.51 4.63
N ARG A 44 3.87 4.60 3.88
CA ARG A 44 2.91 5.71 3.94
C ARG A 44 1.52 5.26 3.51
N TYR A 45 1.41 4.44 2.46
CA TYR A 45 0.14 3.85 2.02
C TYR A 45 -0.45 2.88 3.05
N ALA A 46 0.36 2.02 3.67
CA ALA A 46 -0.11 1.12 4.72
C ALA A 46 -0.72 1.89 5.91
N SER A 47 -0.11 3.01 6.30
CA SER A 47 -0.64 3.88 7.35
C SER A 47 -2.00 4.49 6.98
N HIS A 48 -2.16 4.97 5.74
CA HIS A 48 -3.44 5.52 5.27
C HIS A 48 -4.51 4.43 5.18
N ALA A 49 -4.17 3.25 4.66
CA ALA A 49 -5.08 2.11 4.58
C ALA A 49 -5.53 1.64 5.98
N TYR A 50 -4.61 1.63 6.95
CA TYR A 50 -4.95 1.33 8.34
C TYR A 50 -5.94 2.33 8.92
N GLY A 51 -5.73 3.63 8.69
CA GLY A 51 -6.65 4.69 9.11
C GLY A 51 -8.05 4.56 8.50
N ILE A 52 -8.13 4.25 7.21
CA ILE A 52 -9.40 4.03 6.51
C ILE A 52 -10.13 2.81 7.07
N THR A 53 -9.43 1.69 7.30
CA THR A 53 -10.03 0.48 7.89
C THR A 53 -10.53 0.74 9.30
N GLN A 54 -9.76 1.44 10.13
CA GLN A 54 -10.19 1.85 11.48
C GLN A 54 -11.47 2.70 11.43
N ALA A 55 -11.52 3.71 10.56
CA ALA A 55 -12.70 4.55 10.39
C ALA A 55 -13.92 3.77 9.90
N TRP A 56 -13.73 2.84 8.95
CA TRP A 56 -14.80 1.99 8.45
C TRP A 56 -15.36 1.03 9.51
N ILE A 57 -14.49 0.34 10.26
CA ILE A 57 -14.93 -0.53 11.36
C ILE A 57 -15.65 0.29 12.45
N GLY A 58 -15.13 1.47 12.79
CA GLY A 58 -15.78 2.41 13.69
C GLY A 58 -17.17 2.81 13.20
N PHE A 59 -17.29 3.15 11.91
CA PHE A 59 -18.58 3.46 11.28
C PHE A 59 -19.57 2.29 11.39
N LEU A 60 -19.17 1.05 11.10
CA LEU A 60 -20.04 -0.12 11.21
C LEU A 60 -20.49 -0.37 12.65
N MET A 61 -19.60 -0.19 13.63
CA MET A 61 -19.95 -0.31 15.05
C MET A 61 -20.98 0.75 15.45
N VAL A 62 -20.72 2.03 15.15
CA VAL A 62 -21.64 3.13 15.47
C VAL A 62 -22.98 2.94 14.78
N LEU A 63 -22.98 2.55 13.50
CA LEU A 63 -24.20 2.29 12.75
C LEU A 63 -25.01 1.14 13.37
N THR A 64 -24.36 0.06 13.81
CA THR A 64 -25.02 -1.07 14.45
C THR A 64 -25.59 -0.69 15.82
N LEU A 65 -24.84 0.06 16.62
CA LEU A 65 -25.31 0.56 17.92
C LEU A 65 -26.48 1.55 17.77
N ALA A 66 -26.40 2.44 16.78
CA ALA A 66 -27.48 3.36 16.44
C ALA A 66 -28.73 2.59 16.00
N GLN A 67 -28.59 1.60 15.12
CA GLN A 67 -29.72 0.78 14.68
C GLN A 67 -30.36 0.04 15.87
N PHE A 68 -29.57 -0.56 16.76
CA PHE A 68 -30.09 -1.25 17.94
C PHE A 68 -30.80 -0.31 18.92
N SER A 69 -30.29 0.92 19.09
CA SER A 69 -30.86 1.91 20.01
C SER A 69 -32.10 2.60 19.43
N LEU A 70 -32.15 2.81 18.11
CA LEU A 70 -33.24 3.53 17.44
C LEU A 70 -34.40 2.63 17.01
N LYS A 71 -34.17 1.32 16.80
CA LYS A 71 -35.23 0.36 16.41
C LYS A 71 -36.37 0.26 17.44
N PRO A 72 -36.13 0.24 18.77
CA PRO A 72 -37.20 0.21 19.77
C PRO A 72 -38.07 1.47 19.81
N ILE A 73 -37.51 2.63 19.45
CA ILE A 73 -38.24 3.91 19.44
C ILE A 73 -38.90 4.23 18.09
N GLY A 74 -38.87 3.28 17.14
CA GLY A 74 -39.51 3.42 15.82
C GLY A 74 -38.76 4.33 14.83
N VAL A 75 -37.55 4.78 15.17
CA VAL A 75 -36.73 5.68 14.33
C VAL A 75 -35.61 4.90 13.61
N GLY A 76 -35.51 3.59 13.84
CA GLY A 76 -34.54 2.72 13.18
C GLY A 76 -34.83 2.54 11.68
N LEU A 77 -33.80 2.17 10.92
CA LEU A 77 -33.94 1.81 9.51
C LEU A 77 -34.73 0.49 9.38
N SER A 78 -35.39 0.30 8.23
CA SER A 78 -35.91 -1.03 7.88
C SER A 78 -34.75 -2.02 7.74
N ASP A 79 -35.01 -3.31 8.02
CA ASP A 79 -33.95 -4.33 7.96
C ASP A 79 -33.31 -4.39 6.55
N ALA A 80 -34.12 -4.24 5.51
CA ALA A 80 -33.63 -4.18 4.13
C ALA A 80 -32.72 -2.96 3.88
N THR A 81 -33.10 -1.77 4.37
CA THR A 81 -32.29 -0.55 4.21
C THR A 81 -30.99 -0.64 5.00
N PHE A 82 -31.03 -1.16 6.22
CA PHE A 82 -29.85 -1.36 7.05
C PHE A 82 -28.86 -2.33 6.38
N ILE A 83 -29.35 -3.48 5.91
CA ILE A 83 -28.53 -4.46 5.19
C ILE A 83 -27.96 -3.84 3.90
N ALA A 84 -28.75 -3.07 3.15
CA ALA A 84 -28.28 -2.39 1.95
C ALA A 84 -27.13 -1.41 2.25
N VAL A 85 -27.24 -0.57 3.28
CA VAL A 85 -26.16 0.34 3.68
C VAL A 85 -24.92 -0.43 4.13
N PHE A 86 -25.10 -1.47 4.94
CA PHE A 86 -24.00 -2.29 5.44
C PHE A 86 -23.25 -2.99 4.29
N THR A 87 -23.98 -3.63 3.39
CA THR A 87 -23.40 -4.36 2.25
C THR A 87 -22.76 -3.44 1.22
N THR A 88 -23.41 -2.32 0.88
CA THR A 88 -22.85 -1.35 -0.09
C THR A 88 -21.58 -0.70 0.42
N THR A 89 -21.56 -0.26 1.68
CA THR A 89 -20.34 0.32 2.29
C THR A 89 -19.20 -0.70 2.39
N THR A 90 -19.53 -1.96 2.73
CA THR A 90 -18.56 -3.07 2.71
C THR A 90 -18.01 -3.27 1.29
N ALA A 91 -18.87 -3.39 0.29
CA ALA A 91 -18.46 -3.56 -1.10
C ALA A 91 -17.59 -2.40 -1.60
N SER A 92 -17.91 -1.15 -1.23
CA SER A 92 -17.09 0.02 -1.57
C SER A 92 -15.71 -0.03 -0.93
N VAL A 93 -15.61 -0.42 0.35
CA VAL A 93 -14.31 -0.53 1.04
C VAL A 93 -13.48 -1.68 0.48
N PHE A 94 -14.08 -2.84 0.21
CA PHE A 94 -13.37 -3.93 -0.47
C PHE A 94 -12.94 -3.56 -1.89
N GLY A 95 -13.79 -2.87 -2.65
CA GLY A 95 -13.44 -2.36 -3.97
C GLY A 95 -12.27 -1.37 -3.92
N PHE A 96 -12.27 -0.47 -2.92
CA PHE A 96 -11.15 0.42 -2.66
C PHE A 96 -9.88 -0.37 -2.29
N TRP A 97 -9.98 -1.38 -1.42
CA TRP A 97 -8.86 -2.25 -1.06
C TRP A 97 -8.30 -3.02 -2.26
N LEU A 98 -9.15 -3.50 -3.18
CA LEU A 98 -8.71 -4.13 -4.42
C LEU A 98 -7.97 -3.15 -5.33
N LEU A 99 -8.45 -1.91 -5.45
CA LEU A 99 -7.77 -0.86 -6.22
C LEU A 99 -6.41 -0.53 -5.60
N VAL A 100 -6.36 -0.34 -4.27
CA VAL A 100 -5.12 -0.08 -3.53
C VAL A 100 -4.14 -1.25 -3.64
N GLY A 101 -4.62 -2.48 -3.46
CA GLY A 101 -3.81 -3.68 -3.61
C GLY A 101 -3.27 -3.82 -5.03
N ASN A 102 -4.10 -3.59 -6.04
CA ASN A 102 -3.64 -3.57 -7.43
C ASN A 102 -2.61 -2.45 -7.65
N TYR A 103 -2.80 -1.24 -7.10
CA TYR A 103 -1.79 -0.18 -7.23
C TYR A 103 -0.45 -0.55 -6.58
N LEU A 104 -0.46 -1.12 -5.37
CA LEU A 104 0.76 -1.46 -4.62
C LEU A 104 1.50 -2.70 -5.15
N PHE A 105 0.76 -3.67 -5.70
CA PHE A 105 1.32 -4.94 -6.16
C PHE A 105 1.39 -5.07 -7.68
N ARG A 106 0.83 -4.13 -8.44
CA ARG A 106 1.10 -3.99 -9.88
C ARG A 106 2.41 -3.23 -10.09
N SER A 107 3.47 -3.82 -9.55
CA SER A 107 4.83 -3.57 -10.00
C SER A 107 5.18 -4.74 -10.93
N LYS A 108 5.25 -4.43 -12.24
CA LYS A 108 5.43 -5.29 -13.43
C LYS A 108 4.17 -5.90 -14.04
#